data_AF-A0AB34PUW3-F1
#
_entry.id   AF-A0AB34PUW3-F1
#
_cell.length_a   1.000
_cell.length_b   1.000
_cell.length_c   1.000
_cell.angle_alpha   90.00
_cell.angle_beta   90.00
_cell.angle_gamma   90.00
#
_symmetry.space_group_name_H-M   'P 1'
#
loop_
_entity.id
_entity.type
_entity.pdbx_description
1 polymer ?
#
loop_
_entity_poly.entity_id
_entity_poly.type
_entity_poly.pdbx_seq_one_letter_code
_entity_poly.pdbx_strand_id
1 'polypeptide(L)'
;MAKTSPHKLFYKGAENDFVIFIDDADLLAKYKKEFSTKGSSTIPIIDLVSIFKVFINRQRGAEGILDEAAKSDLENEFKTSNADQVIKIILEKGEDKSKTGSIGEIGGSHNDSIGNGDAAN
;
A
#
# COMPACT_ATOMS: atom_id res chain seq x y z
N MET A 1 -2.13 19.33 18.55
CA MET A 1 -1.27 18.19 18.12
C MET A 1 -2.14 17.33 17.22
N ALA A 2 -2.06 17.52 15.90
CA ALA A 2 -2.94 16.81 14.97
C ALA A 2 -2.45 15.36 14.85
N LYS A 3 -3.14 14.45 15.53
CA LYS A 3 -2.97 13.00 15.34
C LYS A 3 -3.43 12.71 13.91
N THR A 4 -2.46 12.53 13.02
CA THR A 4 -2.72 12.26 11.60
C THR A 4 -3.64 11.06 11.47
N SER A 5 -4.58 11.11 10.53
CA SER A 5 -5.53 10.03 10.31
C SER A 5 -4.79 8.70 10.08
N PRO A 6 -5.24 7.58 10.66
CA PRO A 6 -4.55 6.30 10.51
C PRO A 6 -4.46 5.94 9.03
N HIS A 7 -3.23 5.79 8.54
CA HIS A 7 -2.97 5.48 7.16
C HIS A 7 -3.20 3.98 6.93
N LYS A 8 -4.10 3.67 6.00
CA LYS A 8 -4.37 2.29 5.58
C LYS A 8 -3.56 2.00 4.33
N LEU A 9 -2.74 0.96 4.41
CA LEU A 9 -1.95 0.45 3.30
C LEU A 9 -2.68 -0.77 2.74
N PHE A 10 -3.00 -0.71 1.45
CA PHE A 10 -3.73 -1.76 0.75
C PHE A 10 -2.78 -2.48 -0.20
N TYR A 11 -2.81 -3.80 -0.16
CA TYR A 11 -2.09 -4.65 -1.08
C TYR A 11 -3.09 -5.54 -1.80
N LYS A 12 -3.16 -5.39 -3.12
CA LYS A 12 -4.03 -6.21 -3.96
C LYS A 12 -3.34 -7.53 -4.24
N GLY A 13 -3.79 -8.60 -3.59
CA GLY A 13 -3.38 -9.97 -3.89
C GLY A 13 -4.04 -10.51 -5.15
N ALA A 14 -3.76 -11.77 -5.48
CA ALA A 14 -4.40 -12.50 -6.56
C ALA A 14 -5.86 -12.81 -6.24
N GLU A 15 -6.13 -13.33 -5.04
CA GLU A 15 -7.48 -13.73 -4.62
C GLU A 15 -8.11 -12.73 -3.65
N ASN A 16 -7.34 -12.27 -2.66
CA ASN A 16 -7.82 -11.39 -1.59
C ASN A 16 -7.02 -10.10 -1.51
N ASP A 17 -7.68 -9.04 -1.06
CA ASP A 17 -7.01 -7.77 -0.75
C ASP A 17 -6.53 -7.78 0.70
N PHE A 18 -5.29 -7.37 0.93
CA PHE A 18 -4.66 -7.30 2.25
C PHE A 18 -4.54 -5.84 2.69
N VAL A 19 -4.73 -5.60 3.99
CA VAL A 19 -4.70 -4.29 4.61
C VAL A 19 -3.86 -4.32 5.87
N ILE A 20 -3.06 -3.27 6.06
CA ILE A 20 -2.39 -2.97 7.32
C ILE A 20 -2.65 -1.52 7.73
N PHE A 21 -2.58 -1.26 9.03
CA PHE A 21 -2.80 0.05 9.63
C PHE A 21 -1.49 0.64 10.13
N ILE A 22 -1.21 1.87 9.71
CA ILE A 22 0.02 2.59 10.01
C ILE A 22 -0.35 3.85 10.78
N ASP A 23 0.33 4.07 11.91
CA ASP A 23 0.15 5.29 12.72
C ASP A 23 0.97 6.45 12.12
N ASP A 24 2.21 6.15 11.72
CA ASP A 24 3.16 7.14 11.19
C ASP A 24 3.57 6.87 9.73
N ALA A 25 2.95 7.60 8.80
CA ALA A 25 3.32 7.56 7.38
C ALA A 25 4.70 8.19 7.09
N ASP A 26 5.17 9.11 7.94
CA ASP A 26 6.51 9.71 7.81
C ASP A 26 7.62 8.69 8.12
N LEU A 27 7.42 7.87 9.17
CA LEU A 27 8.30 6.74 9.49
C LEU A 27 8.31 5.70 8.38
N LEU A 28 7.15 5.41 7.78
CA LEU A 28 7.06 4.52 6.62
C LEU A 28 7.94 5.02 5.46
N ALA A 29 7.86 6.31 5.11
CA ALA A 29 8.65 6.88 4.02
C ALA A 29 10.16 6.78 4.31
N LYS A 30 10.57 7.06 5.55
CA LYS A 30 11.95 6.86 6.00
C LYS A 30 12.35 5.39 5.96
N TYR A 31 11.51 4.48 6.43
CA TYR A 31 11.73 3.03 6.40
C TYR A 31 11.94 2.55 4.96
N LYS A 32 11.07 2.92 4.01
CA LYS A 32 11.22 2.57 2.59
C LYS A 32 12.54 3.07 2.03
N LYS A 33 12.90 4.32 2.33
CA LYS A 33 14.14 4.93 1.86
C LYS A 33 15.38 4.24 2.44
N GLU A 34 15.41 3.99 3.75
CA GLU A 34 16.51 3.28 4.42
C GLU A 34 16.63 1.84 3.91
N PHE A 35 15.51 1.13 3.77
CA PHE A 35 15.49 -0.24 3.25
C PHE A 35 16.00 -0.29 1.80
N SER A 36 15.56 0.63 0.94
CA SER A 36 15.98 0.68 -0.47
C SER A 36 17.44 1.14 -0.63
N THR A 37 17.96 1.99 0.27
CA THR A 37 19.34 2.51 0.18
C THR A 37 20.37 1.59 0.82
N LYS A 38 20.05 0.99 1.97
CA LYS A 38 21.00 0.18 2.77
C LYS A 38 20.73 -1.33 2.70
N GLY A 39 19.63 -1.75 2.10
CA GLY A 39 19.18 -3.14 2.09
C GLY A 39 18.74 -3.66 3.47
N SER A 40 18.71 -2.80 4.50
CA SER A 40 18.36 -3.14 5.87
C SER A 40 17.86 -1.90 6.59
N SER A 41 16.70 -2.00 7.22
CA SER A 41 16.12 -0.92 8.02
C SER A 41 16.34 -1.21 9.50
N THR A 42 16.86 -0.21 10.24
CA THR A 42 17.03 -0.27 11.70
C THR A 42 15.73 0.05 12.44
N ILE A 43 14.70 0.49 11.72
CA ILE A 43 13.41 0.90 12.29
C ILE A 43 12.54 -0.36 12.45
N PRO A 44 12.08 -0.67 13.67
CA PRO A 44 11.26 -1.85 13.91
C PRO A 44 9.84 -1.62 13.40
N ILE A 45 9.31 -2.62 12.69
CA ILE A 45 7.98 -2.58 12.04
C ILE A 45 6.86 -2.35 13.05
N ILE A 46 7.03 -2.89 14.27
CA ILE A 46 6.06 -2.77 15.36
C ILE A 46 5.80 -1.32 15.78
N ASP A 47 6.78 -0.44 15.62
CA ASP A 47 6.71 0.96 16.04
C ASP A 47 6.02 1.83 15.00
N LEU A 48 6.03 1.41 13.73
CA LEU A 48 5.41 2.10 12.61
C LEU A 48 3.98 1.63 12.33
N VAL A 49 3.65 0.36 12.58
CA VAL A 49 2.27 -0.13 12.46
C VAL A 49 1.47 0.12 13.72
N SER A 50 0.21 0.51 13.57
CA SER A 50 -0.70 0.70 14.71
C SER A 50 -1.11 -0.65 15.31
N ILE A 51 -1.20 -1.70 14.48
CA ILE A 51 -1.51 -3.07 14.89
C ILE A 51 -0.61 -4.03 14.09
N PHE A 52 0.10 -4.91 14.80
CA PHE A 52 0.95 -5.95 14.18
C PHE A 52 0.15 -7.16 13.70
N LYS A 53 -0.85 -6.89 12.85
CA LYS A 53 -1.71 -7.89 12.25
C LYS A 53 -2.00 -7.51 10.80
N VAL A 54 -2.08 -8.53 9.96
CA VAL A 54 -2.51 -8.38 8.58
C VAL A 54 -4.00 -8.66 8.52
N PHE A 55 -4.73 -7.73 7.94
CA PHE A 55 -6.16 -7.88 7.72
C PHE A 55 -6.39 -8.25 6.25
N ILE A 56 -7.40 -9.06 5.99
CA ILE A 56 -7.89 -9.35 4.64
C ILE A 56 -9.29 -8.78 4.47
N ASN A 57 -9.55 -8.27 3.29
CA ASN A 57 -10.89 -7.86 2.90
C ASN A 57 -11.49 -8.92 1.98
N ARG A 58 -12.31 -9.81 2.55
CA ARG A 58 -13.04 -10.83 1.77
C ARG A 58 -14.19 -10.24 0.98
N GLN A 59 -14.67 -9.05 1.37
CA GLN A 59 -15.82 -8.42 0.76
C GLN A 59 -15.37 -7.21 -0.07
N ARG A 60 -15.53 -7.28 -1.38
CA ARG A 60 -15.11 -6.24 -2.34
C ARG A 60 -15.84 -4.93 -2.01
N GLY A 61 -15.19 -4.04 -1.24
CA GLY A 61 -15.75 -2.76 -0.80
C GLY A 61 -14.80 -1.99 0.13
N ALA A 62 -14.84 -0.65 0.09
CA ALA A 62 -13.96 0.22 0.87
C ALA A 62 -14.22 0.19 2.39
N GLU A 63 -15.40 -0.27 2.79
CA GLU A 63 -15.88 -0.41 4.17
C GLU A 63 -16.28 -1.86 4.50
N GLY A 64 -15.72 -2.84 3.77
CA GLY A 64 -15.92 -4.25 4.05
C GLY A 64 -15.39 -4.64 5.43
N ILE A 65 -15.94 -5.72 5.99
CA ILE A 65 -15.43 -6.30 7.24
C ILE A 65 -14.00 -6.76 6.98
N LEU A 66 -13.07 -6.17 7.72
CA LEU A 66 -11.67 -6.56 7.72
C LEU A 66 -11.52 -7.74 8.69
N ASP A 67 -11.29 -8.92 8.14
CA ASP A 67 -11.00 -10.11 8.93
C ASP A 67 -9.50 -10.26 9.14
N GLU A 68 -9.10 -10.96 10.20
CA GLU A 68 -7.71 -11.34 10.39
C GLU A 68 -7.28 -12.33 9.30
N ALA A 69 -6.14 -12.08 8.66
CA ALA A 69 -5.58 -12.99 7.67
C ALA A 69 -5.21 -14.33 8.32
N ALA A 70 -5.74 -15.44 7.79
CA ALA A 70 -5.31 -16.76 8.24
C ALA A 70 -3.92 -17.09 7.68
N LYS A 71 -3.16 -17.92 8.38
CA LYS A 71 -1.84 -18.39 7.91
C LYS A 71 -1.92 -18.99 6.50
N SER A 72 -2.99 -19.74 6.20
CA SER A 72 -3.23 -20.31 4.87
C SER A 72 -3.40 -19.25 3.79
N ASP A 73 -4.10 -18.15 4.07
CA ASP A 73 -4.24 -17.03 3.12
C ASP A 73 -2.87 -16.38 2.84
N LEU A 74 -2.06 -16.19 3.89
CA LEU A 74 -0.71 -15.63 3.77
C LEU A 74 0.22 -16.54 2.97
N GLU A 75 0.17 -17.85 3.19
CA GLU A 75 0.99 -18.82 2.47
C GLU A 75 0.57 -18.95 1.00
N ASN A 76 -0.72 -18.91 0.70
CA ASN A 76 -1.19 -18.97 -0.68
C ASN A 76 -0.74 -17.73 -1.47
N GLU A 77 -0.81 -16.54 -0.88
CA GLU A 77 -0.51 -15.30 -1.60
C GLU A 77 0.98 -14.92 -1.56
N PHE A 78 1.59 -14.94 -0.38
CA PHE A 78 2.97 -14.48 -0.17
C PHE A 78 3.99 -15.62 -0.10
N LYS A 79 3.54 -16.89 -0.18
CA LYS A 79 4.39 -18.09 0.04
C LYS A 79 5.09 -18.10 1.40
N THR A 80 4.54 -17.40 2.38
CA THR A 80 5.08 -17.30 3.73
C THR A 80 3.95 -17.16 4.74
N SER A 81 4.01 -17.92 5.82
CA SER A 81 3.08 -17.84 6.95
C SER A 81 3.57 -16.87 8.04
N ASN A 82 4.72 -16.20 7.81
CA ASN A 82 5.29 -15.22 8.74
C ASN A 82 4.68 -13.83 8.54
N ALA A 83 3.91 -13.37 9.52
CA ALA A 83 3.30 -12.04 9.50
C ALA A 83 4.33 -10.92 9.28
N ASP A 84 5.50 -10.98 9.93
CA ASP A 84 6.59 -10.03 9.74
C ASP A 84 7.01 -9.88 8.27
N GLN A 85 7.16 -11.01 7.56
CA GLN A 85 7.57 -11.02 6.16
C GLN A 85 6.46 -10.44 5.28
N VAL A 86 5.21 -10.82 5.53
CA VAL A 86 4.05 -10.29 4.81
C VAL A 86 3.94 -8.79 5.00
N ILE A 87 4.04 -8.29 6.23
CA ILE A 87 3.97 -6.87 6.53
C ILE A 87 5.09 -6.13 5.79
N LYS A 88 6.33 -6.65 5.75
CA LYS A 88 7.41 -6.05 4.94
C LYS A 88 7.05 -5.95 3.46
N ILE A 89 6.46 -7.00 2.89
CA ILE A 89 6.06 -7.01 1.48
C ILE A 89 4.94 -5.99 1.23
N ILE A 90 3.93 -5.92 2.11
CA ILE A 90 2.85 -4.93 2.02
C ILE A 90 3.38 -3.52 2.23
N LEU A 91 4.33 -3.31 3.13
CA LEU A 91 4.99 -2.01 3.29
C LEU A 91 5.70 -1.61 1.99
N GLU A 92 6.46 -2.52 1.38
CA GLU A 92 7.19 -2.24 0.15
C GLU A 92 6.26 -2.00 -1.05
N LYS A 93 5.36 -2.95 -1.33
CA LYS A 93 4.53 -3.04 -2.53
C LYS A 93 3.13 -2.49 -2.39
N GLY A 94 2.65 -2.31 -1.16
CA GLY A 94 1.30 -1.81 -0.90
C GLY A 94 1.16 -0.34 -1.30
N GLU A 95 -0.04 0.01 -1.70
CA GLU A 95 -0.47 1.36 -2.05
C GLU A 95 -1.17 2.01 -0.87
N ASP A 96 -0.81 3.26 -0.57
CA ASP A 96 -1.54 4.06 0.40
C ASP A 96 -2.81 4.63 -0.23
N LYS A 97 -3.96 3.99 0.02
CA LYS A 97 -5.27 4.52 -0.45
C LYS A 97 -5.67 5.82 0.24
N SER A 98 -4.94 6.25 1.28
CA SER A 98 -5.12 7.60 1.84
C SER A 98 -4.74 8.70 0.86
N LYS A 99 -3.88 8.41 -0.13
CA LYS A 99 -3.66 9.27 -1.30
C LYS A 99 -4.48 8.79 -2.48
N THR A 100 -5.80 8.93 -2.38
CA THR A 100 -6.57 9.22 -3.60
C THR A 100 -6.19 10.62 -4.09
N GLY A 101 -5.00 10.74 -4.68
CA GLY A 101 -4.45 11.99 -5.18
C GLY A 101 -2.95 12.09 -4.88
N SER A 102 -2.15 11.59 -5.82
CA SER A 102 -0.71 11.85 -6.05
C SER A 102 0.13 10.58 -6.02
N ILE A 103 1.03 10.49 -7.00
CA ILE A 103 2.18 9.58 -7.11
C ILE A 103 1.88 8.19 -7.69
N GLY A 104 1.09 8.17 -8.75
CA GLY A 104 1.60 7.62 -10.01
C GLY A 104 1.70 8.81 -10.95
N GLU A 105 2.87 9.44 -11.04
CA GLU A 105 3.15 10.31 -12.18
C GLU A 105 2.80 9.49 -13.43
N ILE A 106 1.76 9.94 -14.12
CA ILE A 106 1.44 9.54 -15.47
C ILE A 106 2.58 10.09 -16.33
N GLY A 107 3.73 9.41 -16.24
CA GLY A 107 4.84 9.50 -17.17
C GLY A 107 4.39 8.86 -18.46
N GLY A 108 3.62 9.64 -19.22
CA GLY A 108 2.96 9.22 -20.44
C GLY A 108 2.20 10.38 -21.03
N SER A 109 2.82 11.56 -21.08
CA SER A 109 2.43 12.61 -22.01
C SER A 109 2.76 12.14 -23.43
N HIS A 110 1.98 11.19 -23.92
CA HIS A 110 1.93 10.78 -25.33
C HIS A 110 0.45 10.65 -25.66
N ASN A 111 -0.19 11.81 -25.84
CA ASN A 111 -1.27 11.89 -26.80
C ASN A 111 -0.87 12.91 -27.87
N ASP A 112 0.23 12.58 -28.52
CA ASP A 112 0.50 12.99 -29.89
C ASP A 112 -0.60 12.40 -30.78
N SER A 113 -1.07 13.22 -31.72
CA SER A 113 -1.73 12.83 -32.97
C SER A 113 -3.27 12.91 -33.02
N ILE A 114 -3.74 14.02 -33.63
CA ILE A 114 -4.56 14.08 -34.87
C ILE A 114 -5.74 15.05 -34.77
N GLY A 115 -5.55 16.22 -35.40
CA GLY A 115 -6.40 16.73 -36.48
C GLY A 115 -7.88 17.01 -36.21
N ASN A 116 -8.20 18.30 -36.08
CA ASN A 116 -9.45 18.91 -36.57
C ASN A 116 -9.12 20.41 -36.72
N GLY A 117 -9.09 21.02 -37.91
CA GLY A 117 -10.25 21.20 -38.77
C GLY A 117 -11.13 22.31 -38.18
N ASP A 118 -11.53 23.28 -39.00
CA ASP A 118 -12.49 24.39 -38.75
C ASP A 118 -11.83 25.75 -38.39
N ALA A 119 -11.72 26.70 -39.33
CA ALA A 119 -12.76 27.56 -39.94
C ALA A 119 -13.10 28.82 -39.11
N ALA A 120 -13.18 29.95 -39.83
CA ALA A 120 -13.67 31.29 -39.44
C ALA A 120 -12.67 32.30 -38.84
N ASN A 121 -12.10 33.15 -39.71
CA ASN A 121 -12.53 34.55 -39.91
C ASN A 121 -11.91 35.13 -41.18
#